data_AF-A0A2G6PM95-F1
#
_entry.id   AF-A0A2G6PM95-F1
#
_cell.length_a   1.000
_cell.length_b   1.000
_cell.length_c   1.000
_cell.angle_alpha   90.00
_cell.angle_beta   90.00
_cell.angle_gamma   90.00
#
_symmetry.space_group_name_H-M   'P 1'
#
loop_
_entity.id
_entity.type
_entity.pdbx_description
1 polymer ?
#
loop_
_entity_poly.entity_id
_entity_poly.type
_entity_poly.pdbx_seq_one_letter_code
_entity_poly.pdbx_strand_id
1 'polypeptide(L)'
;MIGAYLGLYTFILLFVWGFFIVAKIHAYKFKNFSYHIEKVTMSLFISLLVLSITGYIMIFFMDTSSFWNDSTEKRNSSSMEEVYY
;
A
#
# COMPACT_ATOMS: atom_id res chain seq x y z
N MET A 1 1.41 -16.35 -2.17
CA MET A 1 0.82 -15.63 -1.02
C MET A 1 0.64 -14.13 -1.28
N ILE A 2 1.28 -13.53 -2.29
CA ILE A 2 1.23 -12.09 -2.59
C ILE A 2 -0.18 -11.54 -2.91
N GLY A 3 -1.03 -12.33 -3.56
CA GLY A 3 -2.40 -11.93 -3.90
C GLY A 3 -3.29 -11.64 -2.68
N ALA A 4 -3.07 -12.35 -1.57
CA ALA A 4 -3.79 -12.10 -0.32
C ALA A 4 -3.39 -10.77 0.33
N TYR A 5 -2.08 -10.43 0.29
CA TYR A 5 -1.57 -9.15 0.79
C TYR A 5 -2.07 -7.97 -0.04
N LEU A 6 -2.08 -8.12 -1.38
CA LEU A 6 -2.65 -7.11 -2.28
C LEU A 6 -4.14 -6.90 -2.05
N GLY A 7 -4.90 -7.99 -1.88
CA GLY A 7 -6.35 -7.96 -1.61
C GLY A 7 -6.70 -7.31 -0.26
N LEU A 8 -5.99 -7.68 0.81
CA LEU A 8 -6.19 -7.08 2.13
C LEU A 8 -5.84 -5.59 2.13
N TYR A 9 -4.72 -5.23 1.48
CA TYR A 9 -4.28 -3.84 1.38
C TYR A 9 -5.29 -2.99 0.60
N THR A 10 -5.77 -3.46 -0.57
CA THR A 10 -6.82 -2.79 -1.35
C THR A 10 -8.12 -2.63 -0.56
N PHE A 11 -8.52 -3.65 0.20
CA PHE A 11 -9.72 -3.59 1.02
C PHE A 11 -9.64 -2.52 2.12
N ILE A 12 -8.51 -2.45 2.84
CA ILE A 12 -8.27 -1.40 3.84
C ILE A 12 -8.27 -0.01 3.18
N LEU A 13 -7.68 0.10 2.00
CA LEU A 13 -7.56 1.36 1.26
C LEU A 13 -8.91 1.89 0.80
N LEU A 14 -9.77 1.01 0.32
CA LEU A 14 -11.15 1.32 -0.03
C LEU A 14 -11.93 1.83 1.18
N PHE A 15 -11.74 1.21 2.35
CA PHE A 15 -12.39 1.64 3.58
C PHE A 15 -11.93 3.05 4.00
N VAL A 16 -10.63 3.30 3.95
CA VAL A 16 -10.02 4.61 4.25
C VAL A 16 -10.49 5.68 3.26
N TRP A 17 -10.57 5.36 1.96
CA TRP A 17 -11.11 6.26 0.94
C TRP A 17 -12.60 6.54 1.12
N GLY A 18 -13.40 5.52 1.44
CA GLY A 18 -14.82 5.68 1.74
C GLY A 18 -15.05 6.59 2.94
N PHE A 19 -14.30 6.38 4.01
CA PHE A 19 -14.35 7.24 5.20
C PHE A 19 -13.92 8.67 4.88
N PHE A 20 -12.93 8.85 4.01
CA PHE A 20 -12.51 10.17 3.55
C PHE A 20 -13.60 10.90 2.75
N ILE A 21 -14.36 10.21 1.90
CA ILE A 21 -15.50 10.79 1.18
C ILE A 21 -16.58 11.26 2.16
N VAL A 22 -16.89 10.46 3.17
CA VAL A 22 -17.84 10.83 4.24
C VAL A 22 -17.32 12.02 5.04
N ALA A 23 -16.04 12.05 5.38
CA ALA A 23 -15.44 13.21 6.04
C ALA A 23 -15.52 14.46 5.15
N LYS A 24 -15.29 14.33 3.84
CA LYS A 24 -15.40 15.44 2.88
C LYS A 24 -16.83 15.97 2.77
N ILE A 25 -17.84 15.09 2.72
CA ILE A 25 -19.25 15.52 2.68
C ILE A 25 -19.63 16.23 3.98
N HIS A 26 -19.12 15.74 5.12
CA HIS A 26 -19.34 16.36 6.43
C HIS A 26 -18.69 17.74 6.50
N ALA A 27 -17.43 17.85 6.06
CA ALA A 27 -16.70 19.11 5.95
C ALA A 27 -17.41 20.12 5.04
N TYR A 28 -17.99 19.67 3.93
CA TYR A 28 -18.72 20.53 2.99
C TYR A 28 -20.02 21.08 3.60
N LYS A 29 -20.70 20.31 4.47
CA LYS A 29 -21.89 20.77 5.21
C LYS A 29 -21.56 21.89 6.20
N PHE A 30 -20.33 21.95 6.71
CA PHE A 30 -19.84 22.98 7.64
C PHE A 30 -19.05 24.12 6.96
N LYS A 31 -19.07 24.19 5.63
CA LYS A 31 -18.33 25.19 4.84
C LYS A 31 -18.64 26.64 5.22
N ASN A 32 -19.81 26.93 5.79
CA ASN A 32 -20.19 28.26 6.26
C ASN A 32 -19.62 28.64 7.65
N PHE A 33 -19.06 27.70 8.41
CA PHE A 33 -18.64 27.94 9.80
C PHE A 33 -17.12 28.01 10.01
N SER A 34 -16.29 27.54 9.08
CA SER A 34 -14.83 27.57 9.28
C SER A 34 -13.99 27.44 8.00
N TYR A 35 -13.18 28.45 7.72
CA TYR A 35 -12.18 28.47 6.64
C TYR A 35 -11.05 27.44 6.83
N HIS A 36 -10.91 26.88 8.04
CA HIS A 36 -9.82 25.96 8.38
C HIS A 36 -10.10 24.49 8.02
N ILE A 37 -11.38 24.10 7.97
CA ILE A 37 -11.82 22.73 7.69
C ILE A 37 -11.45 22.31 6.25
N GLU A 38 -11.51 23.26 5.31
CA GLU A 38 -11.19 23.02 3.89
C GLU A 38 -9.71 22.67 3.70
N LYS A 39 -8.80 23.38 4.40
CA LYS A 39 -7.35 23.07 4.39
C LYS A 39 -7.03 21.71 4.97
N VAL A 40 -7.65 21.34 6.09
CA VAL A 40 -7.42 20.03 6.74
C VAL A 40 -7.89 18.90 5.82
N THR A 41 -9.05 19.05 5.18
CA THR A 41 -9.59 18.05 4.26
C THR A 41 -8.71 17.88 3.02
N MET A 42 -8.14 18.98 2.50
CA MET A 42 -7.20 18.95 1.37
C MET A 42 -5.86 18.31 1.75
N SER A 43 -5.34 18.60 2.95
CA SER A 43 -4.13 17.95 3.49
C SER A 43 -4.32 16.46 3.72
N LEU A 44 -5.50 16.05 4.22
CA LEU A 44 -5.85 14.63 4.39
C LEU A 44 -5.92 13.91 3.04
N PHE A 45 -6.47 14.56 2.00
CA PHE A 45 -6.50 13.99 0.66
C PHE A 45 -5.10 13.72 0.11
N ILE A 46 -4.20 14.72 0.19
CA ILE A 46 -2.79 14.56 -0.20
C ILE A 46 -2.16 13.40 0.58
N SER A 47 -2.40 13.34 1.88
CA SER A 47 -1.83 12.29 2.74
C SER A 47 -2.33 10.90 2.33
N LEU A 48 -3.62 10.73 2.05
CA LEU A 48 -4.20 9.47 1.56
C LEU A 48 -3.61 9.06 0.20
N LEU A 49 -3.39 10.02 -0.69
CA LEU A 49 -2.86 9.78 -2.03
C LEU A 49 -1.40 9.28 -1.93
N VAL A 50 -0.59 9.93 -1.09
CA VAL A 50 0.78 9.50 -0.80
C VAL A 50 0.81 8.13 -0.12
N LEU A 51 -0.07 7.89 0.86
CA LEU A 51 -0.16 6.59 1.56
C LEU A 51 -0.50 5.47 0.58
N SER A 52 -1.44 5.73 -0.34
CA SER A 52 -1.87 4.79 -1.36
C SER A 52 -0.70 4.35 -2.24
N ILE A 53 -0.01 5.32 -2.84
CA ILE A 53 1.15 5.10 -3.71
C ILE A 53 2.27 4.39 -2.95
N THR A 54 2.59 4.87 -1.74
CA THR A 54 3.70 4.36 -0.94
C THR A 54 3.48 2.90 -0.55
N GLY A 55 2.27 2.51 -0.13
CA GLY A 55 2.06 1.13 0.29
C GLY A 55 2.03 0.13 -0.87
N TYR A 56 1.62 0.54 -2.08
CA TYR A 56 1.78 -0.31 -3.28
C TYR A 56 3.25 -0.49 -3.66
N ILE A 57 4.03 0.59 -3.62
CA ILE A 57 5.48 0.53 -3.83
C ILE A 57 6.11 -0.43 -2.82
N MET A 58 5.76 -0.31 -1.53
CA MET A 58 6.34 -1.15 -0.48
C MET A 58 6.06 -2.63 -0.71
N ILE A 59 4.82 -3.00 -1.05
CA ILE A 59 4.44 -4.40 -1.37
C ILE A 59 5.22 -4.92 -2.57
N PHE A 60 5.37 -4.10 -3.62
CA PHE A 60 6.10 -4.48 -4.84
C PHE A 60 7.60 -4.71 -4.60
N PHE A 61 8.25 -3.84 -3.80
CA PHE A 61 9.66 -4.00 -3.44
C PHE A 61 9.89 -5.21 -2.51
N MET A 62 8.96 -5.48 -1.58
CA MET A 62 9.04 -6.64 -0.70
C MET A 62 8.97 -7.95 -1.49
N ASP A 63 8.05 -8.04 -2.46
CA ASP A 63 7.92 -9.21 -3.34
C ASP A 63 9.17 -9.43 -4.20
N THR A 64 9.68 -8.35 -4.81
CA THR A 64 10.89 -8.40 -5.66
C THR A 64 12.08 -8.96 -4.88
N SER A 65 12.31 -8.51 -3.64
CA SER A 65 13.41 -9.02 -2.82
C SER A 65 13.28 -10.52 -2.51
N SER A 66 12.06 -11.01 -2.29
CA SER A 66 11.80 -12.42 -2.01
C SER A 66 11.99 -13.32 -3.25
N PHE A 67 11.67 -12.82 -4.44
CA PHE A 67 11.83 -13.54 -5.70
C PHE A 67 13.31 -13.79 -6.05
N TRP A 68 14.17 -12.78 -5.86
CA TRP A 68 15.62 -12.91 -6.10
C TRP A 68 16.29 -13.84 -5.09
N ASN A 69 15.79 -13.90 -3.85
CA ASN A 69 16.32 -14.75 -2.79
C ASN A 69 16.01 -16.25 -2.99
N ASP A 70 14.77 -16.60 -3.37
CA ASP A 70 14.40 -18.00 -3.72
C ASP A 70 15.18 -18.51 -4.93
N SER A 71 15.42 -17.63 -5.91
CA SER A 71 16.15 -17.97 -7.14
C SER A 71 17.63 -18.27 -6.91
N THR A 72 18.25 -17.61 -5.92
CA THR A 72 19.66 -17.83 -5.57
C THR A 72 19.84 -19.07 -4.69
N GLU A 73 18.91 -19.34 -3.79
CA GLU A 73 18.91 -20.55 -2.96
C GLU A 73 18.80 -21.83 -3.80
N LYS A 74 17.86 -21.87 -4.77
CA LYS A 74 17.70 -23.04 -5.66
C LYS A 74 18.93 -23.34 -6.52
N ARG A 75 19.66 -22.30 -6.94
CA ARG A 75 20.87 -22.45 -7.77
C ARG A 75 22.05 -23.02 -6.98
N ASN A 76 22.16 -22.66 -5.70
CA ASN A 76 23.22 -23.17 -4.83
C ASN A 76 22.99 -24.63 -4.41
N SER A 77 21.75 -25.06 -4.18
CA SER A 77 21.47 -26.48 -3.89
C SER A 77 21.75 -27.41 -5.06
N SER A 78 21.39 -27.01 -6.30
CA SER A 78 21.64 -27.83 -7.49
C SER A 78 23.13 -28.01 -7.81
N SER A 79 23.96 -27.00 -7.51
CA SER A 79 25.41 -27.06 -7.73
C SER A 79 26.14 -27.85 -6.64
N MET A 80 25.58 -27.96 -5.44
CA MET A 80 26.13 -28.87 -4.43
C MET A 80 25.83 -30.33 -4.78
N GLU A 81 24.68 -30.65 -5.36
CA GLU A 81 24.33 -32.02 -5.76
C GLU A 81 25.25 -32.58 -6.87
N GLU A 82 25.69 -31.75 -7.83
CA GLU A 82 26.66 -32.16 -8.87
C GLU A 82 28.10 -32.37 -8.35
N VAL A 83 28.45 -31.83 -7.18
CA VAL A 83 29.83 -31.93 -6.63
C VAL A 83 30.02 -33.19 -5.77
N TYR A 84 28.93 -33.84 -5.34
CA TYR A 84 28.97 -35.08 -4.55
C TYR A 84 28.86 -36.37 -5.38
N TYR A 85 28.79 -36.27 -6.71
CA TYR A 85 28.92 -37.38 -7.66
C TYR A 85 30.25 -37.31 -8.41
#